data_AF-A0A2V6PE46-F1
#
_entry.id   AF-A0A2V6PE46-F1
#
_cell.length_a   1.000
_cell.length_b   1.000
_cell.length_c   1.000
_cell.angle_alpha   90.00
_cell.angle_beta   90.00
_cell.angle_gamma   90.00
#
_symmetry.space_group_name_H-M   'P 1'
#
loop_
_entity.id
_entity.type
_entity.pdbx_description
1 polymer ?
#
loop_
_entity_poly.entity_id
_entity_poly.type
_entity_poly.pdbx_seq_one_letter_code
_entity_poly.pdbx_strand_id
1 'polypeptide(L)'
;MAVSRAHFIGTAAVIAAFGAVVGAALGPFPLQSPDATGQIRTVDTNGKLDLTNPFFQDLGTNGRRCVTCHLPDQGWTITPSSVQKRFADTGGLDPIFRTNDGSNCENADVSTLTKHQSAFSLLLNRGLIRVGIDVPATAEFEIVSVDDPYDCPASFTSPLAAASLYRRPLPSTNLRFLTTIMWDGREPTLAHQANDATMGHAQGAPLTTDQQNAIVAFEAALFTAQAADDAAGSLTAAGAHGGPDTLSQQPFFVGINDPVGLNPAGAPFDPRAFTIFTAWASSKGNDPTTHARRSIARGQEIFNARPFTVSGVAGLNGETFASGVTVPGSFSGTCTICHDSPNVGNHSVKAPLNIGLTDPSRRTPDMPLYTLRHKTT
;
A
#
# COMPACT_ATOMS: atom_id res chain seq x y z
N MET A 1 37.09 -50.19 52.91
CA MET A 1 37.22 -50.56 51.48
C MET A 1 36.53 -49.49 50.66
N ALA A 2 37.30 -48.71 49.92
CA ALA A 2 36.81 -47.61 49.09
C ALA A 2 36.14 -48.16 47.83
N VAL A 3 34.90 -47.74 47.57
CA VAL A 3 34.24 -47.92 46.26
C VAL A 3 33.63 -46.59 45.86
N SER A 4 34.28 -45.97 44.88
CA SER A 4 33.83 -44.79 44.14
C SER A 4 32.53 -45.11 43.40
N ARG A 5 31.51 -44.26 43.54
CA ARG A 5 30.32 -44.23 42.65
C ARG A 5 30.23 -42.87 42.00
N ALA A 6 30.73 -42.80 40.77
CA ALA A 6 30.56 -41.68 39.86
C ALA A 6 29.08 -41.39 39.62
N HIS A 7 28.68 -40.14 39.82
CA HIS A 7 27.38 -39.62 39.40
C HIS A 7 27.50 -39.18 37.93
N PHE A 8 26.84 -39.91 37.03
CA PHE A 8 26.59 -39.43 35.67
C PHE A 8 25.30 -38.62 35.68
N ILE A 9 25.44 -37.29 35.59
CA ILE A 9 24.35 -36.36 35.30
C ILE A 9 24.12 -36.44 33.79
N GLY A 10 23.02 -37.09 33.38
CA GLY A 10 22.56 -37.09 32.00
C GLY A 10 21.77 -35.82 31.71
N THR A 11 22.43 -34.78 31.21
CA THR A 11 21.76 -33.62 30.61
C THR A 11 21.26 -34.00 29.23
N ALA A 12 19.95 -34.22 29.10
CA ALA A 12 19.28 -34.33 27.81
C ALA A 12 19.27 -32.95 27.14
N ALA A 13 20.21 -32.73 26.22
CA ALA A 13 20.19 -31.57 25.35
C ALA A 13 19.04 -31.73 24.33
N VAL A 14 17.97 -30.95 24.51
CA VAL A 14 16.96 -30.73 23.49
C VAL A 14 17.61 -29.92 22.38
N ILE A 15 18.03 -30.58 21.31
CA ILE A 15 18.47 -29.92 20.08
C ILE A 15 17.20 -29.37 19.42
N ALA A 16 16.90 -28.10 19.67
CA ALA A 16 15.99 -27.34 18.85
C ALA A 16 16.62 -27.23 17.46
N ALA A 17 16.12 -28.05 16.52
CA ALA A 17 16.45 -27.92 15.12
C ALA A 17 15.85 -26.61 14.59
N PHE A 18 16.57 -25.50 14.77
CA PHE A 18 16.39 -24.33 13.94
C PHE A 18 16.75 -24.76 12.51
N GLY A 19 15.72 -24.99 11.70
CA GLY A 19 15.88 -25.19 10.27
C GLY A 19 16.71 -24.04 9.72
N ALA A 20 17.82 -24.37 9.06
CA ALA A 20 18.68 -23.42 8.42
C ALA A 20 17.83 -22.54 7.49
N VAL A 21 17.75 -21.24 7.82
CA VAL A 21 17.32 -20.22 6.89
C VAL A 21 18.38 -20.21 5.80
N VAL A 22 18.10 -20.90 4.69
CA VAL A 22 18.89 -20.80 3.47
C VAL A 22 18.81 -19.33 3.08
N GLY A 23 19.92 -18.62 3.24
CA GLY A 23 20.02 -17.21 2.94
C GLY A 23 19.54 -16.96 1.51
N ALA A 24 18.36 -16.35 1.39
CA ALA A 24 18.00 -15.64 0.18
C ALA A 24 19.12 -14.64 -0.08
N ALA A 25 19.67 -14.67 -1.29
CA ALA A 25 20.83 -13.89 -1.69
C ALA A 25 20.79 -12.46 -1.12
N LEU A 26 21.79 -12.10 -0.31
CA LEU A 26 21.98 -10.77 0.26
C LEU A 26 22.33 -9.77 -0.86
N GLY A 27 21.36 -9.44 -1.70
CA GLY A 27 21.37 -8.20 -2.45
C GLY A 27 21.07 -7.02 -1.51
N PRO A 28 21.29 -5.77 -1.95
CA PRO A 28 20.98 -4.58 -1.15
C PRO A 28 19.49 -4.44 -0.79
N PHE A 29 18.62 -5.22 -1.42
CA PHE A 29 17.17 -5.17 -1.23
C PHE A 29 16.62 -6.55 -0.86
N PRO A 30 16.38 -6.84 0.42
CA PRO A 30 15.77 -8.10 0.82
C PRO A 30 14.31 -8.15 0.37
N LEU A 31 13.90 -9.27 -0.26
CA LEU A 31 12.52 -9.54 -0.66
C LEU A 31 11.70 -10.22 0.45
N GLN A 32 12.25 -10.31 1.65
CA GLN A 32 11.61 -10.84 2.83
C GLN A 32 11.99 -9.96 4.01
N SER A 33 10.98 -9.47 4.72
CA SER A 33 11.17 -8.51 5.80
C SER A 33 10.15 -8.77 6.92
N PRO A 34 10.51 -8.49 8.18
CA PRO A 34 9.58 -8.59 9.28
C PRO A 34 8.45 -7.56 9.13
N ASP A 35 7.26 -7.93 9.56
CA ASP A 35 6.18 -7.00 9.87
C ASP A 35 5.80 -7.12 11.36
N ALA A 36 4.73 -6.43 11.79
CA ALA A 36 4.37 -6.38 13.20
C ALA A 36 3.89 -7.72 13.80
N THR A 37 3.50 -8.69 12.96
CA THR A 37 2.93 -9.97 13.42
C THR A 37 3.59 -11.18 12.77
N GLY A 38 4.68 -10.98 12.03
CA GLY A 38 5.32 -12.04 11.25
C GLY A 38 6.24 -11.48 10.18
N GLN A 39 6.07 -11.97 8.96
CA GLN A 39 6.97 -11.67 7.85
C GLN A 39 6.23 -11.49 6.54
N ILE A 40 6.51 -10.38 5.87
CA ILE A 40 6.15 -10.16 4.48
C ILE A 40 7.20 -10.75 3.55
N ARG A 41 6.74 -11.20 2.39
CA ARG A 41 7.61 -11.66 1.31
C ARG A 41 7.11 -11.16 -0.03
N THR A 42 8.04 -10.81 -0.89
CA THR A 42 7.80 -10.50 -2.29
C THR A 42 8.31 -11.64 -3.18
N VAL A 43 7.54 -11.98 -4.21
CA VAL A 43 8.02 -12.75 -5.37
C VAL A 43 7.99 -11.87 -6.60
N ASP A 44 8.97 -12.06 -7.47
CA ASP A 44 8.98 -11.53 -8.82
C ASP A 44 8.77 -12.71 -9.79
N THR A 45 7.69 -12.69 -10.57
CA THR A 45 7.40 -13.76 -11.53
C THR A 45 8.40 -13.81 -12.70
N ASN A 46 9.24 -12.78 -12.86
CA ASN A 46 10.36 -12.78 -13.81
C ASN A 46 11.62 -13.48 -13.24
N GLY A 47 11.58 -13.92 -11.98
CA GLY A 47 12.68 -14.63 -11.32
C GLY A 47 13.46 -13.77 -10.34
N LYS A 48 14.78 -13.62 -10.54
CA LYS A 48 15.61 -12.81 -9.65
C LYS A 48 15.37 -11.33 -9.94
N LEU A 49 15.34 -10.52 -8.88
CA LEU A 49 15.23 -9.07 -8.97
C LEU A 49 16.30 -8.47 -9.91
N ASP A 50 15.85 -7.86 -11.01
CA ASP A 50 16.72 -7.20 -11.99
C ASP A 50 17.03 -5.75 -11.57
N LEU A 51 18.18 -5.56 -10.93
CA LEU A 51 18.64 -4.24 -10.49
C LEU A 51 19.14 -3.35 -11.65
N THR A 52 19.20 -3.86 -12.89
CA THR A 52 19.52 -3.07 -14.09
C THR A 52 18.28 -2.43 -14.70
N ASN A 53 17.08 -2.84 -14.28
CA ASN A 53 15.81 -2.25 -14.71
C ASN A 53 15.77 -0.73 -14.42
N PRO A 54 15.17 0.10 -15.30
CA PRO A 54 15.07 1.55 -15.12
C PRO A 54 14.46 1.98 -13.77
N PHE A 55 13.63 1.14 -13.13
CA PHE A 55 13.10 1.36 -11.78
C PHE A 55 14.20 1.63 -10.72
N PHE A 56 15.39 1.04 -10.91
CA PHE A 56 16.53 1.16 -9.99
C PHE A 56 17.57 2.19 -10.43
N GLN A 57 17.37 2.82 -11.59
CA GLN A 57 18.31 3.77 -12.17
C GLN A 57 17.97 5.22 -11.79
N ASP A 58 18.98 6.07 -11.79
CA ASP A 58 18.77 7.52 -11.75
C ASP A 58 18.44 8.01 -13.15
N LEU A 59 17.15 8.26 -13.37
CA LEU A 59 16.60 8.77 -14.62
C LEU A 59 16.32 10.29 -14.55
N GLY A 60 16.69 10.90 -13.43
CA GLY A 60 16.41 12.28 -13.09
C GLY A 60 17.63 13.18 -13.12
N THR A 61 17.48 14.33 -12.47
CA THR A 61 18.56 15.30 -12.27
C THR A 61 18.93 15.46 -10.80
N ASN A 62 18.21 14.78 -9.90
CA ASN A 62 18.29 14.99 -8.46
C ASN A 62 18.59 13.70 -7.66
N GLY A 63 19.06 12.62 -8.30
CA GLY A 63 19.41 11.37 -7.62
C GLY A 63 18.22 10.53 -7.16
N ARG A 64 16.98 11.00 -7.32
CA ARG A 64 15.77 10.25 -6.98
C ARG A 64 15.57 9.15 -8.01
N ARG A 65 15.27 7.96 -7.50
CA ARG A 65 14.94 6.74 -8.25
C ARG A 65 13.62 6.18 -7.75
N CYS A 66 12.90 5.36 -8.51
CA CYS A 66 11.64 4.75 -8.02
C CYS A 66 11.88 4.00 -6.70
N VAL A 67 12.95 3.21 -6.63
CA VAL A 67 13.36 2.48 -5.41
C VAL A 67 13.69 3.38 -4.20
N THR A 68 13.84 4.70 -4.39
CA THR A 68 14.05 5.65 -3.27
C THR A 68 12.81 5.75 -2.39
N CYS A 69 11.61 5.55 -2.98
CA CYS A 69 10.31 5.58 -2.31
C CYS A 69 9.62 4.21 -2.26
N HIS A 70 10.06 3.27 -3.09
CA HIS A 70 9.45 1.95 -3.23
C HIS A 70 10.46 0.87 -2.80
N LEU A 71 10.80 0.86 -1.51
CA LEU A 71 11.84 -0.02 -0.99
C LEU A 71 11.28 -1.44 -0.78
N PRO A 72 11.94 -2.49 -1.31
CA PRO A 72 11.42 -3.86 -1.20
C PRO A 72 11.30 -4.34 0.25
N ASP A 73 12.21 -3.90 1.12
CA ASP A 73 12.23 -4.26 2.54
C ASP A 73 11.10 -3.63 3.37
N GLN A 74 10.34 -2.73 2.74
CA GLN A 74 9.22 -2.01 3.32
C GLN A 74 7.91 -2.30 2.57
N GLY A 75 7.86 -3.40 1.81
CA GLY A 75 6.69 -3.76 1.02
C GLY A 75 6.46 -2.79 -0.15
N TRP A 76 7.55 -2.32 -0.77
CA TRP A 76 7.52 -1.45 -1.96
C TRP A 76 6.93 -0.06 -1.70
N THR A 77 7.08 0.43 -0.49
CA THR A 77 6.72 1.79 -0.04
C THR A 77 7.83 2.36 0.86
N ILE A 78 7.51 3.37 1.67
CA ILE A 78 8.36 3.91 2.74
C ILE A 78 7.69 3.77 4.10
N THR A 79 8.53 3.68 5.12
CA THR A 79 8.15 3.70 6.54
C THR A 79 8.81 4.90 7.24
N PRO A 80 8.13 5.51 8.24
CA PRO A 80 8.73 6.60 9.03
C PRO A 80 10.10 6.22 9.63
N SER A 81 10.24 5.02 10.17
CA SER A 81 11.50 4.55 10.77
C SER A 81 12.65 4.49 9.77
N SER A 82 12.42 3.97 8.55
CA SER A 82 13.45 3.95 7.51
C SER A 82 13.84 5.35 7.05
N VAL A 83 12.85 6.24 6.86
CA VAL A 83 13.09 7.63 6.48
C VAL A 83 13.89 8.37 7.56
N GLN A 84 13.53 8.21 8.83
CA GLN A 84 14.26 8.80 9.96
C GLN A 84 15.71 8.31 10.00
N LYS A 85 15.92 7.01 9.79
CA LYS A 85 17.28 6.44 9.69
C LYS A 85 18.08 7.07 8.56
N ARG A 86 17.51 7.18 7.36
CA ARG A 86 18.18 7.81 6.21
C ARG A 86 18.53 9.27 6.48
N PHE A 87 17.64 10.01 7.15
CA PHE A 87 17.91 11.38 7.57
C PHE A 87 19.10 11.45 8.53
N ALA A 88 19.12 10.60 9.57
CA ALA A 88 20.20 10.55 10.55
C ALA A 88 21.54 10.15 9.91
N ASP A 89 21.54 9.15 9.03
CA ASP A 89 22.74 8.62 8.38
C ASP A 89 23.36 9.62 7.38
N THR A 90 22.54 10.46 6.75
CA THR A 90 22.98 11.36 5.67
C THR A 90 22.93 12.84 6.02
N GLY A 91 22.44 13.21 7.21
CA GLY A 91 22.14 14.61 7.54
C GLY A 91 21.07 15.22 6.64
N GLY A 92 20.13 14.41 6.15
CA GLY A 92 19.09 14.81 5.19
C GLY A 92 19.58 14.92 3.74
N LEU A 93 20.75 14.38 3.39
CA LEU A 93 21.28 14.47 2.02
C LEU A 93 20.85 13.31 1.10
N ASP A 94 20.18 12.30 1.64
CA ASP A 94 19.58 11.24 0.83
C ASP A 94 18.60 11.84 -0.21
N PRO A 95 18.57 11.36 -1.47
CA PRO A 95 17.65 11.83 -2.50
C PRO A 95 16.16 11.79 -2.14
N ILE A 96 15.75 11.16 -1.02
CA ILE A 96 14.40 11.29 -0.50
C ILE A 96 14.04 12.70 0.01
N PHE A 97 15.05 13.47 0.43
CA PHE A 97 14.87 14.79 1.03
C PHE A 97 15.03 15.88 -0.03
N ARG A 98 14.06 15.98 -0.94
CA ARG A 98 14.00 17.02 -1.96
C ARG A 98 12.86 17.99 -1.71
N THR A 99 13.09 19.27 -2.00
CA THR A 99 12.15 20.34 -1.68
C THR A 99 11.06 20.57 -2.72
N ASN A 100 11.10 19.86 -3.86
CA ASN A 100 10.00 19.86 -4.83
C ASN A 100 8.78 19.09 -4.27
N ASP A 101 9.01 17.96 -3.60
CA ASP A 101 7.94 17.02 -3.21
C ASP A 101 8.09 16.40 -1.81
N GLY A 102 9.31 16.21 -1.30
CA GLY A 102 9.55 15.54 -0.03
C GLY A 102 9.32 16.44 1.19
N SER A 103 9.52 17.74 1.03
CA SER A 103 9.25 18.71 2.10
C SER A 103 7.76 19.04 2.19
N ASN A 104 7.35 19.52 3.36
CA ASN A 104 5.98 19.95 3.63
C ASN A 104 5.57 21.03 2.62
N CYS A 105 6.39 22.07 2.43
CA CYS A 105 6.17 23.09 1.40
C CYS A 105 7.16 22.93 0.25
N GLU A 106 6.73 23.31 -0.96
CA GLU A 106 7.64 23.43 -2.09
C GLU A 106 8.70 24.50 -1.81
N ASN A 107 9.97 24.21 -2.14
CA ASN A 107 11.10 25.11 -1.91
C ASN A 107 11.30 25.54 -0.44
N ALA A 108 10.92 24.66 0.51
CA ALA A 108 11.13 24.90 1.94
C ALA A 108 12.60 25.23 2.27
N ASP A 109 12.81 26.11 3.24
CA ASP A 109 14.15 26.50 3.69
C ASP A 109 14.84 25.33 4.41
N VAL A 110 15.96 24.87 3.86
CA VAL A 110 16.80 23.78 4.39
C VAL A 110 18.20 24.26 4.79
N SER A 111 18.39 25.57 4.99
CA SER A 111 19.70 26.22 5.23
C SER A 111 20.42 25.77 6.51
N THR A 112 19.71 25.14 7.44
CA THR A 112 20.27 24.58 8.67
C THR A 112 19.66 23.20 8.92
N LEU A 113 20.35 22.34 9.68
CA LEU A 113 19.83 21.01 10.00
C LEU A 113 18.45 21.05 10.70
N THR A 114 18.23 22.00 11.60
CA THR A 114 16.93 22.18 12.27
C THR A 114 15.83 22.57 11.30
N LYS A 115 16.11 23.50 10.38
CA LYS A 115 15.16 23.87 9.33
C LYS A 115 14.90 22.71 8.37
N HIS A 116 15.95 21.97 8.01
CA HIS A 116 15.85 20.75 7.21
C HIS A 116 14.93 19.73 7.89
N GLN A 117 15.16 19.41 9.17
CA GLN A 117 14.32 18.47 9.90
C GLN A 117 12.85 18.94 9.98
N SER A 118 12.62 20.24 10.16
CA SER A 118 11.27 20.82 10.21
C SER A 118 10.57 20.78 8.85
N ALA A 119 11.31 21.09 7.78
CA ALA A 119 10.81 21.09 6.41
C ALA A 119 10.34 19.71 5.95
N PHE A 120 10.89 18.62 6.51
CA PHE A 120 10.54 17.25 6.14
C PHE A 120 9.77 16.51 7.26
N SER A 121 9.11 17.24 8.17
CA SER A 121 8.47 16.63 9.33
C SER A 121 7.37 15.62 8.96
N LEU A 122 6.60 15.86 7.90
CA LEU A 122 5.58 14.90 7.44
C LEU A 122 6.19 13.63 6.84
N LEU A 123 7.28 13.78 6.09
CA LEU A 123 8.02 12.66 5.54
C LEU A 123 8.67 11.83 6.67
N LEU A 124 9.31 12.48 7.63
CA LEU A 124 9.97 11.84 8.77
C LEU A 124 8.99 11.16 9.73
N ASN A 125 7.86 11.79 10.04
CA ASN A 125 6.95 11.30 11.08
C ASN A 125 5.84 10.40 10.55
N ARG A 126 5.47 10.55 9.26
CA ARG A 126 4.33 9.83 8.68
C ARG A 126 4.64 9.09 7.38
N GLY A 127 5.80 9.36 6.77
CA GLY A 127 6.16 8.80 5.46
C GLY A 127 5.26 9.36 4.36
N LEU A 128 4.93 10.66 4.43
CA LEU A 128 4.09 11.33 3.43
C LEU A 128 4.95 12.18 2.51
N ILE A 129 4.68 12.06 1.21
CA ILE A 129 5.21 12.93 0.15
C ILE A 129 4.13 13.94 -0.22
N ARG A 130 4.53 15.17 -0.51
CA ARG A 130 3.67 16.23 -1.00
C ARG A 130 3.40 16.04 -2.49
N VAL A 131 2.13 16.15 -2.86
CA VAL A 131 1.66 16.21 -4.24
C VAL A 131 0.92 17.54 -4.40
N GLY A 132 1.56 18.49 -5.09
CA GLY A 132 0.92 19.73 -5.50
C GLY A 132 0.04 19.50 -6.71
N ILE A 133 -1.21 19.95 -6.65
CA ILE A 133 -2.17 19.85 -7.75
C ILE A 133 -2.82 21.20 -7.96
N ASP A 134 -2.60 21.77 -9.13
CA ASP A 134 -3.30 22.99 -9.55
C ASP A 134 -4.79 22.70 -9.77
N VAL A 135 -5.64 23.64 -9.39
CA VAL A 135 -7.07 23.60 -9.73
C VAL A 135 -7.19 23.87 -11.23
N PRO A 136 -7.70 22.91 -12.03
CA PRO A 136 -7.86 23.13 -13.46
C PRO A 136 -8.75 24.34 -13.74
N ALA A 137 -8.44 25.11 -14.79
CA ALA A 137 -9.28 26.25 -15.20
C ALA A 137 -10.74 25.84 -15.47
N THR A 138 -10.95 24.60 -15.92
CA THR A 138 -12.26 23.98 -16.20
C THR A 138 -12.92 23.34 -14.98
N ALA A 139 -12.33 23.41 -13.79
CA ALA A 139 -12.92 22.81 -12.58
C ALA A 139 -14.28 23.43 -12.28
N GLU A 140 -15.24 22.60 -11.87
CA GLU A 140 -16.59 23.02 -11.45
C GLU A 140 -16.59 23.63 -10.04
N PHE A 141 -15.45 23.63 -9.37
CA PHE A 141 -15.25 24.20 -8.05
C PHE A 141 -14.08 25.19 -8.03
N GLU A 142 -14.00 25.96 -6.96
CA GLU A 142 -12.85 26.76 -6.57
C GLU A 142 -12.50 26.49 -5.10
N ILE A 143 -11.24 26.71 -4.73
CA ILE A 143 -10.82 26.72 -3.31
C ILE A 143 -11.11 28.12 -2.79
N VAL A 144 -11.88 28.26 -1.72
CA VAL A 144 -12.23 29.56 -1.13
C VAL A 144 -11.49 29.85 0.17
N SER A 145 -11.00 28.80 0.84
CA SER A 145 -10.12 28.93 2.00
C SER A 145 -9.28 27.68 2.19
N VAL A 146 -8.09 27.88 2.76
CA VAL A 146 -7.18 26.81 3.18
C VAL A 146 -6.75 27.11 4.60
N ASP A 147 -6.86 26.10 5.47
CA ASP A 147 -6.20 26.06 6.77
C ASP A 147 -5.04 25.08 6.64
N ASP A 148 -3.83 25.61 6.43
CA ASP A 148 -2.60 24.84 6.24
C ASP A 148 -1.63 25.07 7.43
N PRO A 149 -1.31 24.02 8.23
CA PRO A 149 -0.41 24.13 9.37
C PRO A 149 1.03 24.57 9.04
N TYR A 150 1.40 24.55 7.77
CA TYR A 150 2.76 24.88 7.31
C TYR A 150 2.83 26.21 6.56
N ASP A 151 1.70 26.90 6.38
CA ASP A 151 1.59 28.13 5.61
C ASP A 151 2.24 28.01 4.23
N CYS A 152 2.08 26.86 3.56
CA CYS A 152 2.69 26.66 2.26
C CYS A 152 2.07 27.59 1.22
N PRO A 153 2.87 28.27 0.39
CA PRO A 153 2.32 28.97 -0.76
C PRO A 153 1.74 27.92 -1.72
N ALA A 154 0.41 27.84 -1.83
CA ALA A 154 -0.24 26.82 -2.67
C ALA A 154 0.17 26.92 -4.14
N SER A 155 0.34 28.16 -4.63
CA SER A 155 0.99 28.50 -5.90
C SER A 155 1.69 29.84 -5.74
N PHE A 156 2.78 30.08 -6.48
CA PHE A 156 3.46 31.38 -6.54
C PHE A 156 2.54 32.52 -7.05
N THR A 157 1.39 32.19 -7.64
CA THR A 157 0.43 33.16 -8.18
C THR A 157 -0.80 33.37 -7.30
N SER A 158 -1.23 32.36 -6.51
CA SER A 158 -2.36 32.49 -5.58
C SER A 158 -2.43 31.32 -4.57
N PRO A 159 -2.70 31.58 -3.27
CA PRO A 159 -2.88 30.53 -2.26
C PRO A 159 -4.13 29.66 -2.48
N LEU A 160 -5.02 30.03 -3.40
CA LEU A 160 -6.28 29.34 -3.69
C LEU A 160 -6.29 28.64 -5.05
N ALA A 161 -5.18 28.68 -5.79
CA ALA A 161 -5.09 28.12 -7.14
C ALA A 161 -4.65 26.65 -7.16
N ALA A 162 -4.25 26.07 -6.03
CA ALA A 162 -3.75 24.71 -5.96
C ALA A 162 -4.00 24.10 -4.58
N ALA A 163 -3.85 22.78 -4.49
CA ALA A 163 -3.86 22.03 -3.25
C ALA A 163 -2.53 21.28 -3.09
N SER A 164 -1.95 21.32 -1.90
CA SER A 164 -0.92 20.37 -1.46
C SER A 164 -1.58 19.21 -0.74
N LEU A 165 -1.47 18.02 -1.33
CA LEU A 165 -1.95 16.76 -0.76
C LEU A 165 -0.76 15.96 -0.23
N TYR A 166 -0.90 15.39 0.97
CA TYR A 166 0.16 14.59 1.57
C TYR A 166 -0.24 13.13 1.59
N ARG A 167 0.48 12.31 0.84
CA ARG A 167 0.15 10.90 0.64
C ARG A 167 1.38 10.03 0.79
N ARG A 168 1.21 8.86 1.38
CA ARG A 168 2.26 7.84 1.36
C ARG A 168 2.37 7.30 -0.08
N PRO A 169 3.60 7.09 -0.60
CA PRO A 169 3.80 6.33 -1.83
C PRO A 169 3.05 5.01 -1.77
N LEU A 170 2.17 4.75 -2.73
CA LEU A 170 1.47 3.48 -2.81
C LEU A 170 2.48 2.35 -3.11
N PRO A 171 2.28 1.13 -2.58
CA PRO A 171 3.15 0.01 -2.91
C PRO A 171 3.25 -0.25 -4.42
N SER A 172 4.45 -0.37 -4.98
CA SER A 172 4.67 -0.71 -6.41
C SER A 172 4.68 -2.23 -6.62
N THR A 173 3.72 -2.93 -6.03
CA THR A 173 3.56 -4.40 -6.05
C THR A 173 2.08 -4.74 -6.04
N ASN A 174 1.70 -5.96 -6.45
CA ASN A 174 0.31 -6.39 -6.60
C ASN A 174 -0.48 -5.56 -7.64
N LEU A 175 0.21 -4.84 -8.53
CA LEU A 175 -0.41 -3.86 -9.43
C LEU A 175 -1.34 -4.49 -10.47
N ARG A 176 -1.22 -5.80 -10.74
CA ARG A 176 -2.14 -6.53 -11.63
C ARG A 176 -3.59 -6.54 -11.14
N PHE A 177 -3.83 -6.27 -9.85
CA PHE A 177 -5.16 -6.20 -9.25
C PHE A 177 -5.73 -4.78 -9.16
N LEU A 178 -5.02 -3.77 -9.71
CA LEU A 178 -5.47 -2.40 -9.67
C LEU A 178 -6.48 -2.08 -10.78
N THR A 179 -7.53 -1.37 -10.38
CA THR A 179 -8.52 -0.74 -11.27
C THR A 179 -8.42 0.79 -11.25
N THR A 180 -7.57 1.32 -10.36
CA THR A 180 -7.25 2.74 -10.20
C THR A 180 -5.76 2.90 -9.95
N ILE A 181 -5.17 3.95 -10.52
CA ILE A 181 -3.75 4.25 -10.37
C ILE A 181 -3.63 5.61 -9.70
N MET A 182 -2.83 5.69 -8.64
CA MET A 182 -2.80 6.78 -7.64
C MET A 182 -4.04 6.82 -6.74
N TRP A 183 -3.93 7.54 -5.61
CA TRP A 183 -5.00 7.69 -4.62
C TRP A 183 -6.30 8.31 -5.16
N ASP A 184 -6.21 9.06 -6.25
CA ASP A 184 -7.31 9.78 -6.90
C ASP A 184 -7.68 9.16 -8.27
N GLY A 185 -7.00 8.09 -8.69
CA GLY A 185 -7.27 7.42 -9.96
C GLY A 185 -7.01 8.29 -11.19
N ARG A 186 -6.21 9.35 -11.09
CA ARG A 186 -5.99 10.32 -12.19
C ARG A 186 -5.14 9.76 -13.33
N GLU A 187 -4.29 8.79 -13.03
CA GLU A 187 -3.34 8.25 -14.00
C GLU A 187 -4.05 7.23 -14.91
N PRO A 188 -3.95 7.38 -16.24
CA PRO A 188 -4.66 6.49 -17.16
C PRO A 188 -3.97 5.13 -17.31
N THR A 189 -2.65 5.06 -17.12
CA THR A 189 -1.86 3.83 -17.25
C THR A 189 -0.66 3.85 -16.29
N LEU A 190 -0.09 2.68 -15.99
CA LEU A 190 1.14 2.58 -15.20
C LEU A 190 2.33 3.23 -15.94
N ALA A 191 2.35 3.17 -17.27
CA ALA A 191 3.38 3.80 -18.09
C ALA A 191 3.35 5.33 -17.96
N HIS A 192 2.14 5.91 -17.99
CA HIS A 192 1.93 7.35 -17.75
C HIS A 192 2.35 7.72 -16.32
N GLN A 193 1.93 6.94 -15.32
CA GLN A 193 2.29 7.19 -13.93
C GLN A 193 3.81 7.12 -13.68
N ALA A 194 4.51 6.14 -14.26
CA ALA A 194 5.97 6.02 -14.14
C ALA A 194 6.70 7.19 -14.80
N ASN A 195 6.20 7.67 -15.94
CA ASN A 195 6.71 8.85 -16.61
C ASN A 195 6.51 10.11 -15.76
N ASP A 196 5.30 10.33 -15.25
CA ASP A 196 4.96 11.48 -14.42
C ASP A 196 5.75 11.48 -13.11
N ALA A 197 5.94 10.32 -12.48
CA ALA A 197 6.79 10.16 -11.31
C ALA A 197 8.26 10.54 -11.62
N THR A 198 8.77 10.16 -12.80
CA THR A 198 10.14 10.52 -13.23
C THR A 198 10.27 12.02 -13.45
N MET A 199 9.32 12.63 -14.15
CA MET A 199 9.34 14.06 -14.45
C MET A 199 9.11 14.93 -13.20
N GLY A 200 8.20 14.51 -12.31
CA GLY A 200 7.85 15.26 -11.10
C GLY A 200 8.83 15.05 -9.95
N HIS A 201 8.99 13.81 -9.50
CA HIS A 201 9.77 13.49 -8.30
C HIS A 201 11.28 13.53 -8.58
N ALA A 202 11.71 12.96 -9.71
CA ALA A 202 13.12 12.90 -10.09
C ALA A 202 13.59 14.09 -10.94
N GLN A 203 12.66 14.96 -11.36
CA GLN A 203 12.93 16.13 -12.22
C GLN A 203 13.70 15.71 -13.49
N GLY A 204 13.35 14.54 -14.03
CA GLY A 204 13.94 13.96 -15.23
C GLY A 204 13.25 14.40 -16.52
N ALA A 205 13.85 14.00 -17.64
CA ALA A 205 13.19 14.06 -18.94
C ALA A 205 12.09 12.97 -19.03
N PRO A 206 11.14 13.09 -19.98
CA PRO A 206 10.19 12.02 -20.25
C PRO A 206 10.89 10.68 -20.53
N LEU A 207 10.34 9.60 -19.98
CA LEU A 207 10.85 8.25 -20.19
C LEU A 207 10.67 7.81 -21.65
N THR A 208 11.65 7.08 -22.18
CA THR A 208 11.47 6.38 -23.46
C THR A 208 10.42 5.29 -23.34
N THR A 209 9.80 4.90 -24.46
CA THR A 209 8.84 3.78 -24.49
C THR A 209 9.43 2.49 -23.92
N ASP A 210 10.70 2.21 -24.20
CA ASP A 210 11.38 1.01 -23.66
C ASP A 210 11.54 1.09 -22.15
N GLN A 211 11.86 2.27 -21.59
CA GLN A 211 11.93 2.46 -20.14
C GLN A 211 10.56 2.28 -19.48
N GLN A 212 9.51 2.88 -20.04
CA GLN A 212 8.14 2.74 -19.55
C GLN A 212 7.72 1.26 -19.56
N ASN A 213 7.94 0.56 -20.67
CA ASN A 213 7.61 -0.87 -20.79
C ASN A 213 8.39 -1.73 -19.79
N ALA A 214 9.68 -1.46 -19.60
CA ALA A 214 10.52 -2.19 -18.66
C ALA A 214 10.08 -1.98 -17.20
N ILE A 215 9.72 -0.74 -16.82
CA ILE A 215 9.20 -0.44 -15.47
C ILE A 215 7.86 -1.13 -15.24
N VAL A 216 6.91 -0.99 -16.17
CA VAL A 216 5.58 -1.59 -16.03
C VAL A 216 5.65 -3.11 -15.97
N ALA A 217 6.47 -3.74 -16.82
CA ALA A 217 6.66 -5.19 -16.81
C ALA A 217 7.27 -5.69 -15.50
N PHE A 218 8.19 -4.90 -14.92
CA PHE A 218 8.77 -5.17 -13.62
C PHE A 218 7.73 -5.07 -12.50
N GLU A 219 7.05 -3.93 -12.36
CA GLU A 219 6.08 -3.71 -11.28
C GLU A 219 4.88 -4.67 -11.35
N ALA A 220 4.43 -5.02 -12.56
CA ALA A 220 3.35 -5.98 -12.79
C ALA A 220 3.74 -7.44 -12.50
N ALA A 221 5.02 -7.73 -12.27
CA ALA A 221 5.50 -9.06 -11.90
C ALA A 221 5.73 -9.23 -10.39
N LEU A 222 5.63 -8.15 -9.61
CA LEU A 222 5.86 -8.16 -8.17
C LEU A 222 4.59 -8.51 -7.41
N PHE A 223 4.64 -9.56 -6.59
CA PHE A 223 3.57 -9.92 -5.67
C PHE A 223 4.07 -9.96 -4.24
N THR A 224 3.42 -9.20 -3.36
CA THR A 224 3.81 -9.08 -1.95
C THR A 224 2.65 -9.43 -1.05
N ALA A 225 2.88 -10.34 -0.10
CA ALA A 225 1.91 -10.70 0.92
C ALA A 225 2.64 -11.17 2.19
N GLN A 226 1.93 -11.18 3.32
CA GLN A 226 2.41 -11.87 4.51
C GLN A 226 2.58 -13.36 4.19
N ALA A 227 3.74 -13.92 4.48
CA ALA A 227 4.09 -15.32 4.20
C ALA A 227 4.10 -16.18 5.47
N ALA A 228 4.34 -15.56 6.63
CA ALA A 228 4.31 -16.20 7.92
C ALA A 228 3.76 -15.23 8.98
N ASP A 229 3.06 -15.79 9.96
CA ASP A 229 2.64 -15.14 11.19
C ASP A 229 3.40 -15.76 12.37
N ASP A 230 3.77 -14.96 13.37
CA ASP A 230 4.60 -15.37 14.50
C ASP A 230 3.95 -16.46 15.35
N ALA A 231 2.61 -16.47 15.42
CA ALA A 231 1.85 -17.45 16.20
C ALA A 231 1.36 -18.62 15.33
N ALA A 232 0.83 -18.34 14.15
CA ALA A 232 0.25 -19.34 13.23
C ALA A 232 1.29 -20.04 12.32
N GLY A 233 2.52 -19.52 12.28
CA GLY A 233 3.60 -20.00 11.43
C GLY A 233 3.35 -19.67 9.96
N SER A 234 3.83 -20.54 9.06
CA SER A 234 3.63 -20.36 7.62
C SER A 234 2.15 -20.25 7.23
N LEU A 235 1.82 -19.23 6.43
CA LEU A 235 0.46 -18.97 5.96
C LEU A 235 0.03 -19.86 4.79
N THR A 236 0.89 -20.80 4.37
CA THR A 236 0.56 -21.86 3.39
C THR A 236 0.49 -23.25 4.02
N ALA A 237 0.73 -23.36 5.33
CA ALA A 237 0.71 -24.62 6.03
C ALA A 237 -0.72 -25.15 6.27
N ALA A 238 -0.85 -26.47 6.44
CA ALA A 238 -2.09 -27.13 6.82
C ALA A 238 -3.29 -26.77 5.92
N GLY A 239 -3.07 -26.70 4.60
CA GLY A 239 -4.11 -26.46 3.60
C GLY A 239 -4.53 -25.00 3.44
N ALA A 240 -3.81 -24.05 4.05
CA ALA A 240 -3.99 -22.63 3.74
C ALA A 240 -3.27 -22.24 2.44
N HIS A 241 -3.71 -21.13 1.86
CA HIS A 241 -3.26 -20.60 0.58
C HIS A 241 -2.87 -19.12 0.70
N GLY A 242 -2.29 -18.71 1.83
CA GLY A 242 -1.76 -17.36 2.00
C GLY A 242 -0.45 -17.13 1.23
N GLY A 243 0.19 -15.98 1.47
CA GLY A 243 1.51 -15.69 0.90
C GLY A 243 1.52 -15.31 -0.58
N PRO A 244 2.68 -14.83 -1.06
CA PRO A 244 2.81 -14.20 -2.37
C PRO A 244 2.78 -15.19 -3.54
N ASP A 245 3.12 -16.48 -3.33
CA ASP A 245 3.09 -17.47 -4.42
C ASP A 245 1.68 -17.85 -4.84
N THR A 246 0.76 -17.99 -3.86
CA THR A 246 -0.66 -18.18 -4.18
C THR A 246 -1.23 -16.90 -4.75
N LEU A 247 -0.88 -15.74 -4.19
CA LEU A 247 -1.33 -14.45 -4.70
C LEU A 247 -0.94 -14.24 -6.17
N SER A 248 0.26 -14.65 -6.60
CA SER A 248 0.71 -14.49 -8.00
C SER A 248 -0.10 -15.32 -9.01
N GLN A 249 -0.85 -16.31 -8.54
CA GLN A 249 -1.70 -17.18 -9.34
C GLN A 249 -3.19 -16.80 -9.23
N GLN A 250 -3.54 -15.80 -8.40
CA GLN A 250 -4.91 -15.38 -8.18
C GLN A 250 -5.52 -14.79 -9.47
N PRO A 251 -6.62 -15.36 -10.00
CA PRO A 251 -7.30 -14.80 -11.15
C PRO A 251 -7.85 -13.40 -10.88
N PHE A 252 -7.77 -12.54 -11.88
CA PHE A 252 -8.32 -11.20 -11.84
C PHE A 252 -8.72 -10.70 -13.23
N PHE A 253 -9.81 -9.96 -13.28
CA PHE A 253 -10.23 -9.10 -14.38
C PHE A 253 -11.10 -7.98 -13.80
N VAL A 254 -11.14 -6.83 -14.47
CA VAL A 254 -11.98 -5.70 -14.04
C VAL A 254 -13.45 -6.14 -13.99
N GLY A 255 -14.11 -5.92 -12.86
CA GLY A 255 -15.49 -6.34 -12.58
C GLY A 255 -15.62 -7.76 -12.01
N ILE A 256 -14.53 -8.47 -11.71
CA ILE A 256 -14.64 -9.77 -11.04
C ILE A 256 -15.38 -9.64 -9.71
N ASN A 257 -16.44 -10.44 -9.53
CA ASN A 257 -17.27 -10.44 -8.33
C ASN A 257 -17.95 -9.08 -8.04
N ASP A 258 -18.27 -8.29 -9.07
CA ASP A 258 -18.90 -6.99 -8.91
C ASP A 258 -20.26 -7.06 -8.16
N PRO A 259 -20.48 -6.25 -7.10
CA PRO A 259 -21.65 -6.33 -6.23
C PRO A 259 -22.93 -5.74 -6.85
N VAL A 260 -22.83 -5.00 -7.95
CA VAL A 260 -23.98 -4.43 -8.68
C VAL A 260 -24.33 -5.24 -9.94
N GLY A 261 -23.78 -6.46 -10.05
CA GLY A 261 -24.11 -7.43 -11.09
C GLY A 261 -23.44 -7.15 -12.43
N LEU A 262 -22.36 -6.36 -12.45
CA LEU A 262 -21.63 -6.01 -13.67
C LEU A 262 -20.44 -6.95 -13.96
N ASN A 263 -20.42 -8.14 -13.36
CA ASN A 263 -19.36 -9.12 -13.59
C ASN A 263 -19.32 -9.54 -15.06
N PRO A 264 -18.22 -9.25 -15.81
CA PRO A 264 -18.14 -9.58 -17.24
C PRO A 264 -18.22 -11.08 -17.56
N ALA A 265 -17.92 -11.96 -16.60
CA ALA A 265 -18.05 -13.40 -16.75
C ALA A 265 -19.49 -13.92 -16.48
N GLY A 266 -20.42 -13.04 -16.09
CA GLY A 266 -21.81 -13.38 -15.78
C GLY A 266 -22.00 -14.14 -14.46
N ALA A 267 -20.94 -14.35 -13.68
CA ALA A 267 -21.04 -14.98 -12.37
C ALA A 267 -21.71 -14.03 -11.36
N PRO A 268 -22.61 -14.54 -10.49
CA PRO A 268 -23.24 -13.73 -9.47
C PRO A 268 -22.22 -13.27 -8.41
N PHE A 269 -22.57 -12.21 -7.69
CA PHE A 269 -21.83 -11.76 -6.52
C PHE A 269 -21.76 -12.87 -5.45
N ASP A 270 -20.56 -13.13 -4.94
CA ASP A 270 -20.28 -14.00 -3.80
C ASP A 270 -19.69 -13.16 -2.65
N PRO A 271 -20.39 -13.04 -1.50
CA PRO A 271 -19.86 -12.34 -0.34
C PRO A 271 -18.64 -13.04 0.28
N ARG A 272 -18.34 -14.31 -0.04
CA ARG A 272 -17.20 -15.06 0.47
C ARG A 272 -15.93 -14.85 -0.36
N ALA A 273 -15.51 -13.59 -0.54
CA ALA A 273 -14.35 -13.23 -1.35
C ALA A 273 -13.01 -13.79 -0.82
N PHE A 274 -12.86 -13.99 0.49
CA PHE A 274 -11.65 -14.60 1.06
C PHE A 274 -11.88 -16.06 1.42
N THR A 275 -11.05 -16.95 0.88
CA THR A 275 -11.14 -18.40 1.12
C THR A 275 -9.82 -19.03 1.53
N ILE A 276 -8.71 -18.29 1.48
CA ILE A 276 -7.33 -18.75 1.68
C ILE A 276 -7.04 -19.42 3.04
N PHE A 277 -7.85 -19.18 4.07
CA PHE A 277 -7.69 -19.77 5.41
C PHE A 277 -8.84 -20.70 5.80
N THR A 278 -9.70 -21.09 4.87
CA THR A 278 -10.87 -21.93 5.14
C THR A 278 -10.49 -23.27 5.79
N ALA A 279 -9.38 -23.87 5.36
CA ALA A 279 -8.87 -25.14 5.91
C ALA A 279 -8.57 -25.06 7.42
N TRP A 280 -8.25 -23.87 7.94
CA TRP A 280 -7.91 -23.69 9.35
C TRP A 280 -9.14 -23.65 10.28
N ALA A 281 -10.34 -23.40 9.75
CA ALA A 281 -11.56 -23.33 10.56
C ALA A 281 -11.86 -24.65 11.30
N SER A 282 -11.53 -25.79 10.69
CA SER A 282 -11.79 -27.13 11.23
C SER A 282 -10.55 -27.79 11.86
N SER A 283 -9.43 -27.07 11.95
CA SER A 283 -8.16 -27.59 12.47
C SER A 283 -8.31 -28.14 13.90
N LYS A 284 -7.79 -29.36 14.10
CA LYS A 284 -7.81 -30.10 15.37
C LYS A 284 -6.51 -29.86 16.13
N GLY A 285 -6.58 -29.78 17.45
CA GLY A 285 -5.42 -29.50 18.31
C GLY A 285 -5.66 -28.34 19.27
N ASN A 286 -4.97 -28.37 20.41
CA ASN A 286 -5.07 -27.36 21.48
C ASN A 286 -3.74 -26.62 21.71
N ASP A 287 -2.80 -26.72 20.78
CA ASP A 287 -1.56 -25.96 20.83
C ASP A 287 -1.78 -24.49 20.38
N PRO A 288 -0.92 -23.54 20.82
CA PRO A 288 -1.05 -22.12 20.50
C PRO A 288 -1.14 -21.82 19.00
N THR A 289 -0.39 -22.53 18.17
CA THR A 289 -0.38 -22.32 16.72
C THR A 289 -1.72 -22.69 16.09
N THR A 290 -2.32 -23.81 16.50
CA THR A 290 -3.65 -24.19 16.05
C THR A 290 -4.71 -23.18 16.52
N HIS A 291 -4.58 -22.63 17.73
CA HIS A 291 -5.45 -21.54 18.20
C HIS A 291 -5.33 -20.27 17.36
N ALA A 292 -4.11 -19.86 17.01
CA ALA A 292 -3.84 -18.70 16.14
C ALA A 292 -4.43 -18.90 14.74
N ARG A 293 -4.20 -20.06 14.12
CA ARG A 293 -4.77 -20.44 12.81
C ARG A 293 -6.29 -20.38 12.78
N ARG A 294 -6.95 -20.94 13.81
CA ARG A 294 -8.41 -20.82 13.96
C ARG A 294 -8.84 -19.37 14.16
N SER A 295 -8.03 -18.53 14.78
CA SER A 295 -8.30 -17.10 14.93
C SER A 295 -8.27 -16.37 13.60
N ILE A 296 -7.26 -16.63 12.77
CA ILE A 296 -7.17 -16.08 11.41
C ILE A 296 -8.37 -16.52 10.57
N ALA A 297 -8.74 -17.81 10.61
CA ALA A 297 -9.93 -18.30 9.91
C ALA A 297 -11.24 -17.65 10.40
N ARG A 298 -11.37 -17.35 11.70
CA ARG A 298 -12.51 -16.56 12.22
C ARG A 298 -12.51 -15.13 11.70
N GLY A 299 -11.34 -14.49 11.58
CA GLY A 299 -11.20 -13.16 10.98
C GLY A 299 -11.68 -13.13 9.52
N GLN A 300 -11.30 -14.15 8.73
CA GLN A 300 -11.81 -14.34 7.37
C GLN A 300 -13.35 -14.44 7.35
N GLU A 301 -13.95 -15.21 8.27
CA GLU A 301 -15.41 -15.34 8.33
C GLU A 301 -16.10 -14.03 8.71
N ILE A 302 -15.51 -13.25 9.63
CA ILE A 302 -16.01 -11.91 9.95
C ILE A 302 -16.00 -11.04 8.70
N PHE A 303 -14.90 -11.02 7.94
CA PHE A 303 -14.81 -10.24 6.70
C PHE A 303 -15.90 -10.62 5.69
N ASN A 304 -16.04 -11.92 5.42
CA ASN A 304 -16.96 -12.41 4.40
C ASN A 304 -18.43 -12.24 4.78
N ALA A 305 -18.77 -12.46 6.05
CA ALA A 305 -20.15 -12.73 6.44
C ALA A 305 -20.73 -11.77 7.50
N ARG A 306 -19.93 -10.91 8.15
CA ARG A 306 -20.46 -9.99 9.16
C ARG A 306 -21.28 -8.88 8.48
N PRO A 307 -22.61 -8.82 8.68
CA PRO A 307 -23.41 -7.77 8.09
C PRO A 307 -23.25 -6.46 8.86
N PHE A 308 -23.32 -5.35 8.13
CA PHE A 308 -23.50 -4.00 8.65
C PHE A 308 -24.34 -3.16 7.70
N THR A 309 -24.92 -2.08 8.21
CA THR A 309 -25.68 -1.13 7.40
C THR A 309 -24.74 -0.26 6.58
N VAL A 310 -24.89 -0.30 5.26
CA VAL A 310 -24.22 0.58 4.30
C VAL A 310 -25.20 1.71 3.95
N SER A 311 -24.90 2.92 4.41
CA SER A 311 -25.74 4.10 4.19
C SER A 311 -24.88 5.36 4.12
N GLY A 312 -25.31 6.35 3.32
CA GLY A 312 -24.63 7.65 3.23
C GLY A 312 -23.27 7.62 2.52
N VAL A 313 -22.97 6.56 1.76
CA VAL A 313 -21.75 6.46 0.95
C VAL A 313 -22.01 7.10 -0.41
N ALA A 314 -21.52 8.33 -0.62
CA ALA A 314 -21.60 8.98 -1.93
C ALA A 314 -20.81 8.17 -2.96
N GLY A 315 -21.37 8.01 -4.17
CA GLY A 315 -20.84 7.11 -5.20
C GLY A 315 -21.34 5.67 -5.09
N LEU A 316 -22.21 5.34 -4.12
CA LEU A 316 -22.84 4.02 -3.99
C LEU A 316 -24.31 4.09 -3.60
N ASN A 317 -24.65 4.68 -2.45
CA ASN A 317 -26.02 4.67 -1.96
C ASN A 317 -26.92 5.62 -2.77
N GLY A 318 -28.03 5.11 -3.30
CA GLY A 318 -28.96 5.88 -4.13
C GLY A 318 -28.51 6.07 -5.58
N GLU A 319 -27.32 5.59 -5.94
CA GLU A 319 -26.77 5.69 -7.28
C GLU A 319 -27.42 4.67 -8.23
N THR A 320 -27.57 5.06 -9.49
CA THR A 320 -27.98 4.16 -10.58
C THR A 320 -26.81 3.91 -11.50
N PHE A 321 -26.39 2.65 -11.59
CA PHE A 321 -25.22 2.23 -12.38
C PHE A 321 -25.60 1.97 -13.84
N ALA A 322 -24.60 1.86 -14.71
CA ALA A 322 -24.79 1.61 -16.15
C ALA A 322 -25.54 0.29 -16.45
N SER A 323 -25.58 -0.65 -15.51
CA SER A 323 -26.44 -1.85 -15.56
C SER A 323 -27.94 -1.55 -15.48
N GLY A 324 -28.33 -0.33 -15.11
CA GLY A 324 -29.71 0.02 -14.72
C GLY A 324 -30.04 -0.37 -13.28
N VAL A 325 -29.09 -0.91 -12.52
CA VAL A 325 -29.28 -1.23 -11.10
C VAL A 325 -29.19 0.06 -10.27
N THR A 326 -30.26 0.37 -9.55
CA THR A 326 -30.28 1.43 -8.53
C THR A 326 -30.00 0.81 -7.16
N VAL A 327 -28.91 1.24 -6.53
CA VAL A 327 -28.57 0.80 -5.18
C VAL A 327 -29.45 1.57 -4.17
N PRO A 328 -30.09 0.92 -3.19
CA PRO A 328 -30.88 1.61 -2.19
C PRO A 328 -30.08 2.64 -1.38
N GLY A 329 -30.76 3.68 -0.88
CA GLY A 329 -30.15 4.69 -0.01
C GLY A 329 -29.57 4.12 1.30
N SER A 330 -30.00 2.92 1.70
CA SER A 330 -29.43 2.13 2.78
C SER A 330 -29.69 0.64 2.54
N PHE A 331 -28.71 -0.22 2.82
CA PHE A 331 -28.85 -1.68 2.71
C PHE A 331 -27.93 -2.42 3.68
N SER A 332 -28.14 -3.72 3.88
CA SER A 332 -27.24 -4.58 4.64
C SER A 332 -26.17 -5.15 3.72
N GLY A 333 -24.89 -4.91 4.02
CA GLY A 333 -23.75 -5.41 3.26
C GLY A 333 -22.68 -6.04 4.15
N THR A 334 -21.65 -6.62 3.54
CA THR A 334 -20.43 -7.10 4.22
C THR A 334 -19.21 -6.36 3.69
N CYS A 335 -18.00 -6.67 4.20
CA CYS A 335 -16.76 -6.04 3.73
C CYS A 335 -16.56 -6.23 2.21
N THR A 336 -17.04 -7.35 1.68
CA THR A 336 -16.94 -7.73 0.27
C THR A 336 -17.68 -6.81 -0.68
N ILE A 337 -18.61 -5.96 -0.21
CA ILE A 337 -19.25 -4.95 -1.06
C ILE A 337 -18.23 -3.92 -1.58
N CYS A 338 -17.24 -3.55 -0.76
CA CYS A 338 -16.20 -2.59 -1.15
C CYS A 338 -14.87 -3.28 -1.52
N HIS A 339 -14.71 -4.53 -1.11
CA HIS A 339 -13.49 -5.32 -1.26
C HIS A 339 -13.80 -6.64 -1.96
N ASP A 340 -14.34 -6.55 -3.17
CA ASP A 340 -14.93 -7.64 -3.93
C ASP A 340 -13.91 -8.49 -4.70
N SER A 341 -12.67 -8.01 -4.91
CA SER A 341 -11.62 -8.78 -5.60
C SER A 341 -11.20 -10.01 -4.78
N PRO A 342 -11.51 -11.24 -5.24
CA PRO A 342 -11.34 -12.45 -4.43
C PRO A 342 -9.90 -12.66 -3.97
N ASN A 343 -9.71 -12.94 -2.68
CA ASN A 343 -8.44 -13.15 -1.98
C ASN A 343 -7.40 -12.01 -2.06
N VAL A 344 -7.73 -10.87 -2.68
CA VAL A 344 -6.86 -9.68 -2.77
C VAL A 344 -7.39 -8.57 -1.87
N GLY A 345 -8.71 -8.34 -1.90
CA GLY A 345 -9.36 -7.29 -1.13
C GLY A 345 -9.34 -5.90 -1.79
N ASN A 346 -8.95 -5.80 -3.06
CA ASN A 346 -9.16 -4.59 -3.86
C ASN A 346 -10.64 -4.44 -4.25
N HIS A 347 -11.03 -3.26 -4.73
CA HIS A 347 -12.28 -3.11 -5.46
C HIS A 347 -12.06 -3.45 -6.95
N SER A 348 -12.90 -4.32 -7.51
CA SER A 348 -12.72 -4.88 -8.84
C SER A 348 -13.01 -3.89 -9.98
N VAL A 349 -13.54 -2.71 -9.65
CA VAL A 349 -13.81 -1.60 -10.57
C VAL A 349 -13.35 -0.27 -9.96
N LYS A 350 -13.15 0.75 -10.82
CA LYS A 350 -12.89 2.13 -10.37
C LYS A 350 -14.17 2.71 -9.77
N ALA A 351 -14.22 2.79 -8.44
CA ALA A 351 -15.33 3.42 -7.72
C ALA A 351 -14.80 4.41 -6.67
N PRO A 352 -14.89 5.74 -6.90
CA PRO A 352 -14.63 6.71 -5.86
C PRO A 352 -15.78 6.70 -4.84
N LEU A 353 -15.52 6.11 -3.68
CA LEU A 353 -16.51 5.98 -2.60
C LEU A 353 -16.17 6.89 -1.43
N ASN A 354 -17.09 7.80 -1.08
CA ASN A 354 -16.91 8.60 0.13
C ASN A 354 -17.39 7.83 1.36
N ILE A 355 -16.44 7.15 2.01
CA ILE A 355 -16.65 6.44 3.28
C ILE A 355 -16.30 7.29 4.52
N GLY A 356 -16.20 8.62 4.35
CA GLY A 356 -15.97 9.58 5.43
C GLY A 356 -14.55 9.58 6.00
N LEU A 357 -13.58 8.91 5.38
CA LEU A 357 -12.18 8.86 5.87
C LEU A 357 -11.46 10.22 5.78
N THR A 358 -11.91 11.11 4.90
CA THR A 358 -11.32 12.44 4.68
C THR A 358 -12.22 13.58 5.17
N ASP A 359 -13.17 13.27 6.06
CA ASP A 359 -14.08 14.27 6.61
C ASP A 359 -13.33 15.29 7.48
N PRO A 360 -13.71 16.59 7.48
CA PRO A 360 -13.09 17.62 8.32
C PRO A 360 -13.03 17.24 9.81
N SER A 361 -14.02 16.50 10.33
CA SER A 361 -14.05 16.04 11.73
C SER A 361 -12.96 15.02 12.08
N ARG A 362 -12.34 14.39 11.07
CA ARG A 362 -11.23 13.44 11.23
C ARG A 362 -9.87 14.03 10.89
N ARG A 363 -9.82 15.31 10.49
CA ARG A 363 -8.58 16.02 10.16
C ARG A 363 -7.65 16.02 11.38
N THR A 364 -6.40 15.64 11.17
CA THR A 364 -5.34 15.79 12.17
C THR A 364 -4.74 17.20 12.10
N PRO A 365 -4.19 17.75 13.21
CA PRO A 365 -3.71 19.14 13.26
C PRO A 365 -2.58 19.46 12.28
N ASP A 366 -1.93 18.45 11.72
CA ASP A 366 -0.76 18.57 10.86
C ASP A 366 -1.06 18.31 9.39
N MET A 367 -2.35 18.18 9.01
CA MET A 367 -2.82 18.09 7.63
C MET A 367 -3.57 19.37 7.23
N PRO A 368 -3.50 19.79 5.96
CA PRO A 368 -4.27 20.94 5.47
C PRO A 368 -5.77 20.61 5.36
N LEU A 369 -6.61 21.63 5.52
CA LEU A 369 -8.04 21.56 5.29
C LEU A 369 -8.44 22.57 4.20
N TYR A 370 -9.09 22.07 3.16
CA TYR A 370 -9.55 22.87 2.03
C TYR A 370 -11.07 23.05 2.09
N THR A 371 -11.53 24.28 1.91
CA THR A 371 -12.94 24.57 1.68
C THR A 371 -13.14 24.81 0.19
N LEU A 372 -13.98 23.96 -0.41
CA LEU A 372 -14.33 24.06 -1.82
C LEU A 372 -15.71 24.69 -1.95
N ARG A 373 -15.87 25.57 -2.95
CA ARG A 373 -17.17 26.10 -3.38
C ARG A 373 -17.42 25.66 -4.81
N HIS A 374 -18.59 25.10 -5.06
CA HIS A 374 -19.04 24.82 -6.42
C HIS A 374 -19.39 26.15 -7.12
N LYS A 375 -18.97 26.33 -8.37
CA LYS A 375 -19.04 27.63 -9.05
C LYS A 375 -20.46 28.06 -9.44
N THR A 376 -21.41 27.12 -9.51
CA THR A 376 -22.76 27.36 -10.04
C THR A 376 -23.87 27.25 -9.00
N THR A 377 -23.56 26.95 -7.74
CA THR A 377 -24.50 26.80 -6.63
C THR A 377 -23.96 27.49 -5.40
#